data_AF-A0A9D6QID8-F1
#
_entry.id   AF-A0A9D6QID8-F1
#
_cell.length_a   1.000
_cell.length_b   1.000
_cell.length_c   1.000
_cell.angle_alpha   90.00
_cell.angle_beta   90.00
_cell.angle_gamma   90.00
#
_symmetry.space_group_name_H-M   'P 1'
#
loop_
_entity.id
_entity.type
_entity.pdbx_description
1 polymer ?
#
loop_
_entity_poly.entity_id
_entity_poly.type
_entity_poly.pdbx_seq_one_letter_code
_entity_poly.pdbx_strand_id
1 'polypeptide(L)'
;MIAKGTWGFAATNDVSADGIKKITERAIAIAKANSKFQKEPVTLAANTGHGEVVWNTPIQKNSFEVPVSEKVDLLLRTNAGALKNGASFASSNLFQVNEQKYFASTDGSYIDQDIHRIWPTFTVSVIDRASGKFKTRDAMSAPMGMGYEYMIPKNEDKLSGPAGMNLYRNSYDIVEDASIAAKQAKEMITAKSVEPGKYDLVLEPNHLGLTIHESIGHPLELDRILGYEANYAGTSFATLDKLKSGTFNYGSKQVNIFA
;
A
#
# COMPACT_ATOMS: atom_id res chain seq x y z
N MET A 1 -10.84 23.21 -6.04
CA MET A 1 -11.73 24.16 -6.76
C MET A 1 -10.94 24.89 -7.84
N ILE A 2 -11.58 25.24 -8.96
CA ILE A 2 -10.99 26.09 -10.01
C ILE A 2 -11.71 27.43 -10.05
N ALA A 3 -10.97 28.54 -10.00
CA ALA A 3 -11.51 29.88 -10.21
C ALA A 3 -10.51 30.72 -11.00
N LYS A 4 -11.00 31.54 -11.96
CA LYS A 4 -10.15 32.30 -12.90
C LYS A 4 -9.10 31.44 -13.62
N GLY A 5 -9.47 30.20 -13.95
CA GLY A 5 -8.55 29.24 -14.58
C GLY A 5 -7.40 28.78 -13.68
N THR A 6 -7.52 28.84 -12.35
CA THR A 6 -6.45 28.46 -11.41
C THR A 6 -6.97 27.54 -10.30
N TRP A 7 -6.14 26.59 -9.85
CA TRP A 7 -6.44 25.70 -8.74
C TRP A 7 -6.36 26.38 -7.38
N GLY A 8 -7.29 26.04 -6.50
CA GLY A 8 -7.22 26.31 -5.07
C GLY A 8 -7.72 25.12 -4.26
N PHE A 9 -7.01 24.82 -3.18
CA PHE A 9 -7.27 23.69 -2.29
C PHE A 9 -7.32 24.15 -0.84
N ALA A 10 -8.29 23.63 -0.08
CA ALA A 10 -8.39 23.81 1.34
C ALA A 10 -9.15 22.60 1.93
N ALA A 11 -8.85 22.21 3.16
CA ALA A 11 -9.48 21.09 3.85
C ALA A 11 -9.98 21.49 5.25
N THR A 12 -11.02 20.81 5.74
CA THR A 12 -11.64 21.00 7.05
C THR A 12 -12.15 19.68 7.60
N ASN A 13 -12.26 19.56 8.93
CA ASN A 13 -12.97 18.48 9.61
C ASN A 13 -14.42 18.87 10.00
N ASP A 14 -14.83 20.12 9.78
CA ASP A 14 -16.22 20.57 9.94
C ASP A 14 -17.03 20.26 8.68
N VAL A 15 -17.82 19.19 8.75
CA VAL A 15 -18.68 18.70 7.67
C VAL A 15 -20.11 19.28 7.70
N SER A 16 -20.35 20.32 8.52
CA SER A 16 -21.62 21.05 8.47
C SER A 16 -21.77 21.84 7.17
N ALA A 17 -23.00 22.24 6.83
CA ALA A 17 -23.26 23.10 5.67
C ALA A 17 -22.44 24.42 5.73
N ASP A 18 -22.32 25.02 6.91
CA ASP A 18 -21.51 26.22 7.13
C ASP A 18 -20.01 25.94 6.99
N GLY A 19 -19.52 24.81 7.49
CA GLY A 19 -18.13 24.37 7.35
C GLY A 19 -17.74 24.17 5.89
N ILE A 20 -18.58 23.46 5.13
CA ILE A 20 -18.42 23.21 3.69
C ILE A 20 -18.44 24.53 2.91
N LYS A 21 -19.35 25.45 3.24
CA LYS A 21 -19.40 26.78 2.63
C LYS A 21 -18.11 27.55 2.87
N LYS A 22 -17.66 27.66 4.13
CA LYS A 22 -16.43 28.40 4.49
C LYS A 22 -15.19 27.82 3.83
N ILE A 23 -15.03 26.49 3.81
CA ILE A 23 -13.85 25.88 3.21
C ILE A 23 -13.83 26.05 1.69
N THR A 24 -15.02 26.03 1.05
CA THR A 24 -15.18 26.32 -0.38
C THR A 24 -14.79 27.76 -0.70
N GLU A 25 -15.28 28.72 0.08
CA GLU A 25 -14.90 30.14 -0.05
C GLU A 25 -13.38 30.33 0.07
N ARG A 26 -12.74 29.63 1.03
CA ARG A 26 -11.29 29.65 1.21
C ARG A 26 -10.54 29.06 0.00
N ALA A 27 -10.97 27.92 -0.51
CA ALA A 27 -10.37 27.32 -1.71
C ALA A 27 -10.48 28.25 -2.92
N ILE A 28 -11.62 28.92 -3.11
CA ILE A 28 -11.83 29.92 -4.16
C ILE A 28 -10.92 31.14 -3.96
N ALA A 29 -10.77 31.63 -2.73
CA ALA A 29 -9.88 32.75 -2.42
C ALA A 29 -8.42 32.42 -2.76
N ILE A 30 -7.95 31.22 -2.42
CA ILE A 30 -6.62 30.71 -2.79
C ILE A 30 -6.46 30.68 -4.32
N ALA A 31 -7.42 30.11 -5.05
CA ALA A 31 -7.40 30.08 -6.51
C ALA A 31 -7.29 31.50 -7.12
N LYS A 32 -8.09 32.45 -6.63
CA LYS A 32 -8.06 33.85 -7.09
C LYS A 32 -6.73 34.53 -6.77
N ALA A 33 -6.14 34.28 -5.61
CA ALA A 33 -4.83 34.82 -5.26
C ALA A 33 -3.73 34.30 -6.19
N ASN A 34 -3.73 32.99 -6.44
CA ASN A 34 -2.75 32.32 -7.30
C ASN A 34 -2.89 32.68 -8.78
N SER A 35 -4.09 33.06 -9.24
CA SER A 35 -4.35 33.42 -10.64
C SER A 35 -3.51 34.59 -11.17
N LYS A 36 -2.91 35.40 -10.29
CA LYS A 36 -1.97 36.47 -10.68
C LYS A 36 -0.61 35.96 -11.17
N PHE A 37 -0.24 34.75 -10.77
CA PHE A 37 1.06 34.13 -11.08
C PHE A 37 0.93 33.00 -12.10
N GLN A 38 -0.28 32.49 -12.31
CA GLN A 38 -0.55 31.43 -13.27
C GLN A 38 -0.34 31.94 -14.70
N LYS A 39 0.52 31.24 -15.46
CA LYS A 39 0.84 31.60 -16.85
C LYS A 39 -0.22 31.12 -17.83
N GLU A 40 -0.78 29.92 -17.59
CA GLU A 40 -1.75 29.27 -18.47
C GLU A 40 -2.96 28.79 -17.65
N PRO A 41 -4.20 28.97 -18.13
CA PRO A 41 -5.37 28.53 -17.42
C PRO A 41 -5.45 26.99 -17.35
N VAL A 42 -5.94 26.48 -16.22
CA VAL A 42 -6.26 25.05 -16.07
C VAL A 42 -7.32 24.66 -17.09
N THR A 43 -7.00 23.68 -17.92
CA THR A 43 -7.95 23.01 -18.81
C THR A 43 -8.12 21.59 -18.31
N LEU A 44 -9.34 21.24 -17.90
CA LEU A 44 -9.65 19.87 -17.49
C LEU A 44 -9.70 18.97 -18.72
N ALA A 45 -9.20 17.74 -18.59
CA ALA A 45 -9.44 16.72 -19.60
C ALA A 45 -10.95 16.47 -19.74
N ALA A 46 -11.41 16.23 -20.97
CA ALA A 46 -12.80 15.87 -21.20
C ALA A 46 -13.12 14.57 -20.45
N ASN A 47 -14.06 14.64 -19.50
CA ASN A 47 -14.56 13.50 -18.75
C ASN A 47 -16.09 13.53 -18.78
N THR A 48 -16.70 12.35 -18.84
CA THR A 48 -18.15 12.21 -18.69
C THR A 48 -18.45 11.95 -17.22
N GLY A 49 -19.33 12.75 -16.61
CA GLY A 49 -19.78 12.48 -15.25
C GLY A 49 -20.40 11.09 -15.13
N HIS A 50 -20.18 10.45 -13.99
CA HIS A 50 -20.65 9.09 -13.75
C HIS A 50 -22.05 9.03 -13.10
N GLY A 51 -22.69 10.18 -12.85
CA GLY A 51 -23.95 10.25 -12.13
C GLY A 51 -23.80 9.81 -10.68
N GLU A 52 -24.86 9.26 -10.11
CA GLU A 52 -24.86 8.68 -8.77
C GLU A 52 -24.36 7.23 -8.82
N VAL A 53 -23.25 6.94 -8.13
CA VAL A 53 -22.61 5.63 -8.07
C VAL A 53 -22.36 5.25 -6.62
N VAL A 54 -22.59 3.98 -6.29
CA VAL A 54 -22.21 3.39 -5.01
C VAL A 54 -21.19 2.28 -5.27
N TRP A 55 -20.08 2.30 -4.56
CA TRP A 55 -19.09 1.22 -4.59
C TRP A 55 -18.74 0.76 -3.19
N ASN A 56 -18.87 -0.54 -2.94
CA ASN A 56 -18.51 -1.12 -1.65
C ASN A 56 -17.40 -2.13 -1.87
N THR A 57 -16.46 -2.18 -0.93
CA THR A 57 -15.46 -3.25 -0.91
C THR A 57 -16.20 -4.60 -0.81
N PRO A 58 -15.92 -5.57 -1.69
CA PRO A 58 -16.67 -6.82 -1.76
C PRO A 58 -16.27 -7.79 -0.63
N ILE A 59 -16.53 -7.39 0.62
CA ILE A 59 -16.20 -8.16 1.82
C ILE A 59 -17.19 -9.30 2.05
N GLN A 60 -16.70 -10.41 2.61
CA GLN A 60 -17.53 -11.55 3.02
C GLN A 60 -17.86 -11.54 4.51
N LYS A 61 -16.94 -11.04 5.35
CA LYS A 61 -17.11 -10.97 6.80
C LYS A 61 -16.65 -9.61 7.31
N ASN A 62 -17.57 -8.81 7.85
CA ASN A 62 -17.23 -7.49 8.38
C ASN A 62 -16.30 -7.60 9.59
N SER A 63 -15.11 -7.01 9.44
CA SER A 63 -14.07 -6.90 10.46
C SER A 63 -14.57 -6.33 11.79
N PHE A 64 -15.52 -5.40 11.78
CA PHE A 64 -16.03 -4.71 12.97
C PHE A 64 -17.12 -5.50 13.70
N GLU A 65 -17.75 -6.47 13.04
CA GLU A 65 -18.76 -7.34 13.63
C GLU A 65 -18.14 -8.57 14.33
N VAL A 66 -16.87 -8.89 14.04
CA VAL A 66 -16.15 -9.96 14.72
C VAL A 66 -15.84 -9.57 16.17
N PRO A 67 -16.16 -10.41 17.17
CA PRO A 67 -15.89 -10.14 18.57
C PRO A 67 -14.41 -9.83 18.84
N VAL A 68 -14.14 -8.84 19.68
CA VAL A 68 -12.77 -8.47 20.07
C VAL A 68 -12.03 -9.66 20.71
N SER A 69 -12.73 -10.50 21.48
CA SER A 69 -12.15 -11.69 22.12
C SER A 69 -11.59 -12.69 21.11
N GLU A 70 -12.26 -12.91 19.98
CA GLU A 70 -11.77 -13.82 18.91
C GLU A 70 -10.49 -13.28 18.27
N LYS A 71 -10.43 -11.96 18.06
CA LYS A 71 -9.25 -11.28 17.50
C LYS A 71 -8.08 -11.35 18.48
N VAL A 72 -8.33 -11.09 19.76
CA VAL A 72 -7.30 -11.17 20.82
C VAL A 72 -6.78 -12.60 20.94
N ASP A 73 -7.66 -13.60 20.96
CA ASP A 73 -7.25 -15.01 20.99
C ASP A 73 -6.34 -15.36 19.79
N LEU A 74 -6.71 -14.93 18.58
CA LEU A 74 -5.87 -15.11 17.40
C LEU A 74 -4.47 -14.50 17.57
N LEU A 75 -4.37 -13.25 18.02
CA LEU A 75 -3.08 -12.57 18.23
C LEU A 75 -2.25 -13.23 19.34
N LEU A 76 -2.88 -13.68 20.42
CA LEU A 76 -2.20 -14.43 21.48
C LEU A 76 -1.67 -15.77 20.97
N ARG A 77 -2.44 -16.50 20.15
CA ARG A 77 -2.00 -17.73 19.50
C ARG A 77 -0.83 -17.48 18.53
N THR A 78 -0.85 -16.38 17.78
CA THR A 78 0.26 -15.95 16.92
C THR A 78 1.55 -15.79 17.72
N ASN A 79 1.50 -15.03 18.81
CA ASN A 79 2.67 -14.79 19.66
C ASN A 79 3.15 -16.09 20.32
N ALA A 80 2.23 -16.90 20.84
CA ALA A 80 2.56 -18.19 21.45
C ALA A 80 3.19 -19.17 20.43
N GLY A 81 2.73 -19.18 19.18
CA GLY A 81 3.31 -19.95 18.09
C GLY A 81 4.78 -19.58 17.84
N ALA A 82 5.08 -18.28 17.75
CA ALA A 82 6.45 -17.80 17.60
C ALA A 82 7.34 -18.17 18.80
N LEU A 83 6.88 -17.90 20.03
CA LEU A 83 7.63 -18.20 21.26
C LEU A 83 7.94 -19.70 21.39
N LYS A 84 6.96 -20.57 21.12
CA LYS A 84 7.13 -22.03 21.12
C LYS A 84 8.19 -22.48 20.11
N ASN A 85 8.37 -21.75 19.01
CA ASN A 85 9.33 -22.05 17.96
C ASN A 85 10.68 -21.31 18.12
N GLY A 86 10.94 -20.74 19.30
CA GLY A 86 12.25 -20.21 19.66
C GLY A 86 12.42 -18.70 19.54
N ALA A 87 11.34 -17.94 19.32
CA ALA A 87 11.37 -16.50 19.47
C ALA A 87 11.71 -16.11 20.91
N SER A 88 12.55 -15.08 21.07
CA SER A 88 12.79 -14.44 22.37
C SER A 88 11.69 -13.44 22.70
N PHE A 89 11.17 -12.76 21.67
CA PHE A 89 10.06 -11.81 21.75
C PHE A 89 9.16 -11.96 20.53
N ALA A 90 7.86 -11.79 20.74
CA ALA A 90 6.86 -11.75 19.67
C ALA A 90 5.79 -10.71 20.03
N SER A 91 5.42 -9.90 19.04
CA SER A 91 4.32 -8.95 19.13
C SER A 91 3.49 -9.03 17.86
N SER A 92 2.17 -8.90 17.97
CA SER A 92 1.26 -8.93 16.83
C SER A 92 0.18 -7.86 16.96
N ASN A 93 -0.29 -7.38 15.81
CA ASN A 93 -1.31 -6.35 15.69
C ASN A 93 -2.30 -6.73 14.59
N LEU A 94 -3.50 -6.15 14.65
CA LEU A 94 -4.49 -6.27 13.60
C LEU A 94 -5.08 -4.89 13.31
N PHE A 95 -4.75 -4.32 12.15
CA PHE A 95 -5.33 -3.07 11.68
C PHE A 95 -6.59 -3.37 10.89
N GLN A 96 -7.67 -2.66 11.21
CA GLN A 96 -8.96 -2.78 10.54
C GLN A 96 -9.48 -1.36 10.29
N VAL A 97 -9.82 -1.06 9.04
CA VAL A 97 -10.31 0.27 8.61
C VAL A 97 -11.64 0.08 7.91
N ASN A 98 -12.62 0.90 8.27
CA ASN A 98 -13.79 1.22 7.45
C ASN A 98 -13.70 2.73 7.17
N GLU A 99 -13.63 3.09 5.89
CA GLU A 99 -13.60 4.47 5.42
C GLU A 99 -14.84 4.71 4.54
N GLN A 100 -15.68 5.65 4.97
CA GLN A 100 -16.80 6.17 4.18
C GLN A 100 -16.30 7.38 3.39
N LYS A 101 -16.40 7.33 2.06
CA LYS A 101 -15.94 8.40 1.17
C LYS A 101 -17.05 8.85 0.24
N TYR A 102 -17.32 10.15 0.27
CA TYR A 102 -18.22 10.81 -0.66
C TYR A 102 -17.40 11.70 -1.60
N PHE A 103 -17.51 11.43 -2.89
CA PHE A 103 -16.91 12.25 -3.95
C PHE A 103 -18.00 12.94 -4.76
N ALA A 104 -17.85 14.24 -5.00
CA ALA A 104 -18.74 15.00 -5.86
C ALA A 104 -17.93 15.95 -6.75
N SER A 105 -18.30 16.03 -8.02
CA SER A 105 -17.64 16.89 -9.01
C SER A 105 -18.63 17.59 -9.94
N THR A 106 -18.23 18.75 -10.46
CA THR A 106 -19.06 19.57 -11.36
C THR A 106 -19.28 18.95 -12.74
N ASP A 107 -18.57 17.88 -13.07
CA ASP A 107 -18.82 17.09 -14.28
C ASP A 107 -20.06 16.17 -14.14
N GLY A 108 -20.67 16.12 -12.96
CA GLY A 108 -21.91 15.37 -12.70
C GLY A 108 -21.70 14.02 -12.01
N SER A 109 -20.55 13.79 -11.38
CA SER A 109 -20.30 12.57 -10.60
C SER A 109 -20.62 12.78 -9.12
N TYR A 110 -21.30 11.80 -8.52
CA TYR A 110 -21.63 11.69 -7.10
C TYR A 110 -21.38 10.23 -6.67
N ILE A 111 -20.26 9.97 -6.01
CA ILE A 111 -19.81 8.61 -5.73
C ILE A 111 -19.76 8.41 -4.22
N ASP A 112 -20.54 7.47 -3.72
CA ASP A 112 -20.51 6.98 -2.34
C ASP A 112 -19.68 5.69 -2.28
N GLN A 113 -18.74 5.62 -1.34
CA GLN A 113 -17.84 4.49 -1.18
C GLN A 113 -17.74 4.01 0.26
N ASP A 114 -17.98 2.71 0.47
CA ASP A 114 -17.64 2.00 1.71
C ASP A 114 -16.37 1.16 1.50
N ILE A 115 -15.26 1.65 2.05
CA ILE A 115 -13.93 1.09 1.85
C ILE A 115 -13.48 0.36 3.10
N HIS A 116 -13.44 -0.97 3.03
CA HIS A 116 -12.91 -1.82 4.08
C HIS A 116 -11.48 -2.26 3.78
N ARG A 117 -10.60 -2.17 4.78
CA ARG A 117 -9.24 -2.71 4.71
C ARG A 117 -8.87 -3.46 5.98
N ILE A 118 -8.08 -4.52 5.81
CA ILE A 118 -7.50 -5.31 6.90
C ILE A 118 -6.00 -5.47 6.69
N TRP A 119 -5.23 -5.36 7.77
CA TRP A 119 -3.80 -5.60 7.75
C TRP A 119 -3.34 -6.26 9.07
N PRO A 120 -3.17 -7.59 9.09
CA PRO A 120 -2.57 -8.27 10.23
C PRO A 120 -1.06 -8.06 10.21
N THR A 121 -0.41 -7.78 11.33
CA THR A 121 1.07 -7.70 11.39
C THR A 121 1.61 -8.43 12.61
N PHE A 122 2.87 -8.84 12.53
CA PHE A 122 3.64 -9.26 13.69
C PHE A 122 5.11 -8.90 13.49
N THR A 123 5.83 -8.87 14.61
CA THR A 123 7.28 -8.78 14.67
C THR A 123 7.76 -9.89 15.60
N VAL A 124 8.67 -10.73 15.10
CA VAL A 124 9.29 -11.82 15.85
C VAL A 124 10.79 -11.58 15.94
N SER A 125 11.35 -11.60 17.16
CA SER A 125 12.77 -11.39 17.40
C SER A 125 13.39 -12.59 18.13
N VAL A 126 14.59 -12.98 17.70
CA VAL A 126 15.42 -14.00 18.35
C VAL A 126 16.72 -13.35 18.79
N ILE A 127 17.13 -13.64 20.03
CA ILE A 127 18.38 -13.17 20.62
C ILE A 127 19.28 -14.38 20.86
N ASP A 128 20.48 -14.36 20.28
CA ASP A 128 21.56 -15.26 20.68
C ASP A 128 22.40 -14.57 21.77
N ARG A 129 22.21 -15.00 23.01
CA ARG A 129 22.93 -14.47 24.18
C ARG A 129 24.43 -14.78 24.13
N ALA A 130 24.84 -15.88 23.50
CA ALA A 130 26.24 -16.27 23.45
C ALA A 130 27.04 -15.32 22.54
N SER A 131 26.49 -15.00 21.37
CA SER A 131 27.14 -14.06 20.44
C SER A 131 26.73 -12.60 20.66
N GLY A 132 25.73 -12.32 21.50
CA GLY A 132 25.12 -11.00 21.67
C GLY A 132 24.37 -10.48 20.44
N LYS A 133 24.04 -11.34 19.48
CA LYS A 133 23.35 -10.93 18.24
C LYS A 133 21.85 -11.06 18.41
N PHE A 134 21.09 -10.27 17.66
CA PHE A 134 19.66 -10.45 17.51
C PHE A 134 19.25 -10.30 16.05
N LYS A 135 18.15 -10.96 15.69
CA LYS A 135 17.51 -10.83 14.38
C LYS A 135 16.02 -10.78 14.55
N THR A 136 15.38 -10.04 13.64
CA THR A 136 13.95 -9.81 13.62
C THR A 136 13.40 -10.20 12.26
N ARG A 137 12.19 -10.75 12.25
CA ARG A 137 11.42 -10.99 11.04
C ARG A 137 9.97 -10.54 11.25
N ASP A 138 9.48 -9.73 10.33
CA ASP A 138 8.13 -9.19 10.33
C ASP A 138 7.17 -10.04 9.47
N ALA A 139 5.87 -9.90 9.73
CA ALA A 139 4.82 -10.55 8.96
C ALA A 139 4.99 -10.35 7.44
N MET A 140 4.65 -11.38 6.66
CA MET A 140 4.64 -11.32 5.19
C MET A 140 3.31 -10.85 4.60
N SER A 141 2.38 -10.39 5.44
CA SER A 141 1.10 -9.84 5.02
C SER A 141 1.24 -8.43 4.42
N ALA A 142 0.22 -8.02 3.68
CA ALA A 142 0.05 -6.66 3.18
C ALA A 142 -1.34 -6.12 3.57
N PRO A 143 -1.56 -4.79 3.49
CA PRO A 143 -2.91 -4.24 3.59
C PRO A 143 -3.79 -4.75 2.45
N MET A 144 -4.93 -5.35 2.78
CA MET A 144 -5.86 -5.92 1.81
C MET A 144 -7.20 -5.19 1.86
N GLY A 145 -7.78 -4.90 0.69
CA GLY A 145 -9.16 -4.43 0.54
C GLY A 145 -10.18 -5.56 0.75
N MET A 146 -10.16 -6.16 1.94
CA MET A 146 -10.95 -7.35 2.31
C MET A 146 -11.48 -7.22 3.74
N GLY A 147 -12.46 -8.06 4.07
CA GLY A 147 -12.96 -8.21 5.43
C GLY A 147 -12.15 -9.23 6.24
N TYR A 148 -12.73 -9.70 7.34
CA TYR A 148 -12.12 -10.67 8.24
C TYR A 148 -11.93 -12.06 7.63
N GLU A 149 -12.55 -12.33 6.47
CA GLU A 149 -12.29 -13.55 5.68
C GLU A 149 -10.80 -13.73 5.35
N TYR A 150 -10.03 -12.64 5.28
CA TYR A 150 -8.57 -12.71 5.10
C TYR A 150 -7.87 -13.43 6.25
N MET A 151 -8.43 -13.43 7.46
CA MET A 151 -7.87 -14.10 8.64
C MET A 151 -8.30 -15.57 8.77
N ILE A 152 -9.05 -16.10 7.80
CA ILE A 152 -9.52 -17.49 7.80
C ILE A 152 -8.67 -18.25 6.77
N PRO A 153 -7.59 -18.92 7.20
CA PRO A 153 -6.61 -19.48 6.28
C PRO A 153 -7.20 -20.61 5.44
N LYS A 154 -6.90 -20.58 4.14
CA LYS A 154 -7.27 -21.63 3.17
C LYS A 154 -6.01 -22.19 2.53
N ASN A 155 -5.94 -23.52 2.43
CA ASN A 155 -4.79 -24.18 1.82
C ASN A 155 -4.59 -23.78 0.34
N GLU A 156 -5.67 -23.49 -0.39
CA GLU A 156 -5.61 -23.04 -1.79
C GLU A 156 -4.98 -21.64 -1.98
N ASP A 157 -4.96 -20.82 -0.93
CA ASP A 157 -4.32 -19.50 -0.94
C ASP A 157 -2.85 -19.56 -0.54
N LYS A 158 -2.37 -20.71 -0.06
CA LYS A 158 -0.98 -20.93 0.33
C LYS A 158 -0.14 -21.30 -0.88
N LEU A 159 1.02 -20.67 -1.00
CA LEU A 159 2.01 -20.93 -2.05
C LEU A 159 3.35 -21.28 -1.39
N SER A 160 4.08 -22.21 -2.00
CA SER A 160 5.45 -22.51 -1.56
C SER A 160 6.38 -21.39 -2.04
N GLY A 161 7.08 -20.78 -1.10
CA GLY A 161 8.18 -19.86 -1.35
C GLY A 161 9.54 -20.56 -1.31
N PRO A 162 10.62 -19.83 -1.63
CA PRO A 162 11.98 -20.35 -1.52
C PRO A 162 12.33 -20.70 -0.07
N ALA A 163 13.26 -21.63 0.11
CA ALA A 163 13.79 -22.02 1.44
C ALA A 163 12.72 -22.42 2.48
N GLY A 164 11.63 -23.06 2.04
CA GLY A 164 10.57 -23.54 2.93
C GLY A 164 9.65 -22.44 3.47
N MET A 165 9.68 -21.24 2.86
CA MET A 165 8.72 -20.18 3.12
C MET A 165 7.31 -20.56 2.66
N ASN A 166 6.30 -20.08 3.38
CA ASN A 166 4.93 -20.06 2.92
C ASN A 166 4.55 -18.63 2.55
N LEU A 167 3.92 -18.47 1.40
CA LEU A 167 3.35 -17.22 0.92
C LEU A 167 1.83 -17.36 0.88
N TYR A 168 1.13 -16.24 0.90
CA TYR A 168 -0.32 -16.19 1.07
C TYR A 168 -0.95 -15.24 0.06
N ARG A 169 -2.05 -15.67 -0.56
CA ARG A 169 -2.84 -14.86 -1.51
C ARG A 169 -4.01 -14.17 -0.81
N ASN A 170 -5.21 -14.76 -0.89
CA ASN A 170 -6.46 -14.13 -0.46
C ASN A 170 -6.90 -14.53 0.95
N SER A 171 -6.09 -15.33 1.65
CA SER A 171 -6.23 -15.61 3.08
C SER A 171 -4.85 -15.85 3.70
N TYR A 172 -4.69 -15.46 4.96
CA TYR A 172 -3.41 -15.39 5.65
C TYR A 172 -3.43 -16.15 6.96
N ASP A 173 -2.54 -17.14 7.07
CA ASP A 173 -2.31 -17.88 8.31
C ASP A 173 -1.23 -17.18 9.16
N ILE A 174 -1.66 -16.16 9.90
CA ILE A 174 -0.75 -15.38 10.75
C ILE A 174 -0.03 -16.24 11.81
N VAL A 175 -0.65 -17.32 12.30
CA VAL A 175 -0.08 -18.17 13.36
C VAL A 175 1.02 -19.06 12.81
N GLU A 176 0.78 -19.66 11.63
CA GLU A 176 1.80 -20.42 10.92
C GLU A 176 2.98 -19.51 10.54
N ASP A 177 2.68 -18.34 9.98
CA ASP A 177 3.71 -17.42 9.52
C ASP A 177 4.61 -16.95 10.68
N ALA A 178 4.04 -16.62 11.84
CA ALA A 178 4.81 -16.25 13.03
C ALA A 178 5.64 -17.42 13.59
N SER A 179 5.14 -18.66 13.46
CA SER A 179 5.88 -19.86 13.86
C SER A 179 7.09 -20.11 12.95
N ILE A 180 6.93 -19.89 11.64
CA ILE A 180 8.01 -19.97 10.65
C ILE A 180 9.00 -18.81 10.86
N ALA A 181 8.50 -17.62 11.17
CA ALA A 181 9.32 -16.43 11.45
C ALA A 181 10.35 -16.65 12.53
N ALA A 182 9.98 -17.33 13.62
CA ALA A 182 10.88 -17.63 14.72
C ALA A 182 12.06 -18.50 14.26
N LYS A 183 11.80 -19.50 13.41
CA LYS A 183 12.84 -20.38 12.84
C LYS A 183 13.76 -19.61 11.90
N GLN A 184 13.20 -18.79 11.02
CA GLN A 184 13.97 -17.96 10.08
C GLN A 184 14.82 -16.91 10.79
N ALA A 185 14.25 -16.21 11.78
CA ALA A 185 15.00 -15.25 12.58
C ALA A 185 16.18 -15.92 13.30
N LYS A 186 16.03 -17.17 13.74
CA LYS A 186 17.13 -17.97 14.30
C LYS A 186 18.19 -18.32 13.25
N GLU A 187 17.79 -18.75 12.05
CA GLU A 187 18.71 -19.04 10.94
C GLU A 187 19.51 -17.79 10.54
N MET A 188 18.85 -16.63 10.48
CA MET A 188 19.45 -15.33 10.16
C MET A 188 20.59 -14.92 11.11
N ILE A 189 20.63 -15.42 12.35
CA ILE A 189 21.71 -15.11 13.30
C ILE A 189 23.07 -15.62 12.79
N THR A 190 23.04 -16.78 12.14
CA THR A 190 24.23 -17.46 11.63
C THR A 190 24.53 -17.15 10.16
N ALA A 191 23.62 -16.47 9.48
CA ALA A 191 23.80 -16.09 8.08
C ALA A 191 25.03 -15.21 7.89
N LYS A 192 25.82 -15.53 6.87
CA LYS A 192 26.98 -14.72 6.47
C LYS A 192 26.50 -13.45 5.76
N SER A 193 27.29 -12.38 5.87
CA SER A 193 27.09 -11.22 5.01
C SER A 193 27.31 -11.61 3.54
N VAL A 194 26.68 -10.88 2.64
CA VAL A 194 26.96 -11.00 1.20
C VAL A 194 28.23 -10.21 0.90
N GLU A 195 29.13 -10.80 0.11
CA GLU A 195 30.31 -10.10 -0.42
C GLU A 195 29.91 -9.19 -1.58
N PRO A 196 30.31 -7.91 -1.62
CA PRO A 196 29.97 -7.02 -2.73
C PRO A 196 30.44 -7.56 -4.08
N GLY A 197 29.54 -7.61 -5.06
CA GLY A 197 29.85 -8.18 -6.37
C GLY A 197 28.63 -8.27 -7.27
N LYS A 198 28.84 -8.86 -8.45
CA LYS A 198 27.76 -9.19 -9.39
C LYS A 198 27.29 -10.62 -9.14
N TYR A 199 25.99 -10.78 -8.93
CA TYR A 199 25.34 -12.06 -8.73
C TYR A 199 24.07 -12.11 -9.56
N ASP A 200 23.65 -13.32 -9.90
CA ASP A 200 22.28 -13.55 -10.33
C ASP A 200 21.36 -13.46 -9.12
N LEU A 201 20.30 -12.66 -9.23
CA LEU A 201 19.33 -12.43 -8.17
C LEU A 201 18.01 -13.10 -8.54
N VAL A 202 17.59 -14.06 -7.72
CA VAL A 202 16.25 -14.68 -7.82
C VAL A 202 15.38 -14.05 -6.74
N LEU A 203 14.36 -13.31 -7.16
CA LEU A 203 13.42 -12.64 -6.27
C LEU A 203 12.24 -13.54 -5.97
N GLU A 204 11.83 -13.56 -4.70
CA GLU A 204 10.57 -14.13 -4.28
C GLU A 204 9.40 -13.31 -4.89
N PRO A 205 8.27 -13.95 -5.28
CA PRO A 205 7.17 -13.27 -5.98
C PRO A 205 6.63 -11.99 -5.34
N ASN A 206 6.49 -11.90 -4.01
CA ASN A 206 6.00 -10.68 -3.35
C ASN A 206 6.99 -9.52 -3.50
N HIS A 207 8.30 -9.78 -3.63
CA HIS A 207 9.29 -8.74 -3.89
C HIS A 207 9.10 -8.08 -5.26
N LEU A 208 8.47 -8.76 -6.23
CA LEU A 208 8.20 -8.20 -7.55
C LEU A 208 7.36 -6.92 -7.47
N GLY A 209 6.43 -6.83 -6.51
CA GLY A 209 5.59 -5.64 -6.32
C GLY A 209 6.42 -4.38 -6.07
N LEU A 210 7.38 -4.44 -5.14
CA LEU A 210 8.27 -3.31 -4.84
C LEU A 210 9.21 -3.02 -6.01
N THR A 211 9.78 -4.05 -6.64
CA THR A 211 10.66 -3.85 -7.80
C THR A 211 9.92 -3.14 -8.94
N ILE A 212 8.67 -3.52 -9.22
CA ILE A 212 7.83 -2.83 -10.20
C ILE A 212 7.52 -1.41 -9.75
N HIS A 213 7.13 -1.21 -8.49
CA HIS A 213 6.80 0.11 -7.94
C HIS A 213 7.95 1.12 -8.16
N GLU A 214 9.18 0.75 -7.80
CA GLU A 214 10.33 1.64 -7.84
C GLU A 214 10.92 1.79 -9.25
N SER A 215 10.99 0.71 -10.03
CA SER A 215 11.64 0.73 -11.35
C SER A 215 10.70 1.10 -12.49
N ILE A 216 9.38 1.01 -12.28
CA ILE A 216 8.34 1.25 -13.29
C ILE A 216 7.30 2.23 -12.78
N GLY A 217 6.70 2.00 -11.61
CA GLY A 217 5.64 2.84 -11.04
C GLY A 217 6.03 4.31 -10.97
N HIS A 218 6.96 4.64 -10.07
CA HIS A 218 7.42 6.02 -9.89
C HIS A 218 7.98 6.67 -11.16
N PRO A 219 8.83 6.01 -11.96
CA PRO A 219 9.30 6.59 -13.22
C PRO A 219 8.18 6.91 -14.23
N LEU A 220 7.03 6.25 -14.15
CA LEU A 220 5.90 6.48 -15.05
C LEU A 220 4.85 7.47 -14.50
N GLU A 221 5.06 8.03 -13.31
CA GLU A 221 4.24 9.13 -12.79
C GLU A 221 4.46 10.40 -13.64
N LEU A 222 3.38 10.91 -14.25
CA LEU A 222 3.49 11.96 -15.28
C LEU A 222 3.98 13.30 -14.72
N ASP A 223 3.57 13.66 -13.52
CA ASP A 223 4.08 14.83 -12.78
C ASP A 223 5.59 14.73 -12.55
N ARG A 224 6.12 13.54 -12.24
CA ARG A 224 7.57 13.28 -12.15
C ARG A 224 8.26 13.39 -13.52
N ILE A 225 7.63 12.89 -14.58
CA ILE A 225 8.13 13.00 -15.97
C ILE A 225 8.19 14.48 -16.41
N LEU A 226 7.19 15.28 -16.03
CA LEU A 226 7.11 16.71 -16.33
C LEU A 226 7.99 17.56 -15.40
N GLY A 227 8.59 16.96 -14.38
CA GLY A 227 9.48 17.61 -13.42
C GLY A 227 8.76 18.44 -12.35
N TYR A 228 7.44 18.30 -12.21
CA TYR A 228 6.67 19.01 -11.17
C TYR A 228 7.05 18.56 -9.75
N GLU A 229 7.56 17.33 -9.62
CA GLU A 229 8.06 16.79 -8.36
C GLU A 229 9.58 16.82 -8.22
N ALA A 230 10.32 17.51 -9.12
CA ALA A 230 11.78 17.44 -9.15
C ALA A 230 12.45 17.82 -7.81
N ASN A 231 11.88 18.79 -7.09
CA ASN A 231 12.39 19.25 -5.80
C ASN A 231 11.89 18.41 -4.60
N TYR A 232 10.97 17.47 -4.81
CA TYR A 232 10.37 16.63 -3.76
C TYR A 232 10.79 15.17 -3.91
N ALA A 233 10.52 14.56 -5.06
CA ALA A 233 10.75 13.13 -5.33
C ALA A 233 11.83 12.87 -6.40
N GLY A 234 12.34 13.91 -7.06
CA GLY A 234 13.33 13.82 -8.13
C GLY A 234 12.71 13.75 -9.52
N THR A 235 13.51 13.41 -10.54
CA THR A 235 13.06 13.34 -11.94
C THR A 235 12.84 11.89 -12.40
N SER A 236 12.30 11.73 -13.61
CA SER A 236 12.16 10.42 -14.26
C SER A 236 13.09 10.27 -15.46
N PHE A 237 13.57 9.04 -15.67
CA PHE A 237 14.28 8.66 -16.89
C PHE A 237 13.32 8.32 -18.05
N ALA A 238 12.05 8.03 -17.78
CA ALA A 238 11.03 7.64 -18.76
C ALA A 238 10.37 8.88 -19.39
N THR A 239 11.15 9.64 -20.17
CA THR A 239 10.75 10.95 -20.69
C THR A 239 9.72 10.87 -21.83
N LEU A 240 8.99 11.98 -22.06
CA LEU A 240 8.03 12.07 -23.17
C LEU A 240 8.68 11.86 -24.54
N ASP A 241 9.94 12.24 -24.74
CA ASP A 241 10.64 12.03 -26.01
C ASP A 241 10.90 10.53 -26.28
N LYS A 242 11.16 9.74 -25.23
CA LYS A 242 11.27 8.28 -25.32
C LYS A 242 9.94 7.63 -25.65
N LEU A 243 8.85 8.14 -25.08
CA LEU A 243 7.51 7.69 -25.44
C LEU A 243 7.21 8.00 -26.92
N LYS A 244 7.45 9.24 -27.36
CA LYS A 244 7.22 9.68 -28.74
C LYS A 244 8.09 8.96 -29.75
N SER A 245 9.28 8.50 -29.37
CA SER A 245 10.16 7.77 -30.28
C SER A 245 9.59 6.41 -30.68
N GLY A 246 8.69 5.82 -29.87
CA GLY A 246 8.12 4.49 -30.09
C GLY A 246 9.14 3.34 -30.07
N THR A 247 10.40 3.63 -29.74
CA THR A 247 11.54 2.72 -29.84
C THR A 247 12.27 2.54 -28.52
N PHE A 248 11.82 3.20 -27.45
CA PHE A 248 12.44 3.07 -26.15
C PHE A 248 12.22 1.67 -25.57
N ASN A 249 13.30 0.91 -25.47
CA ASN A 249 13.28 -0.41 -24.86
C ASN A 249 13.35 -0.27 -23.33
N TYR A 250 12.20 -0.33 -22.65
CA TYR A 250 12.11 -0.16 -21.19
C TYR A 250 12.81 -1.29 -20.42
N GLY A 251 12.72 -2.53 -20.93
CA GLY A 251 13.19 -3.71 -20.22
C GLY A 251 13.55 -4.88 -21.13
N SER A 252 13.72 -6.05 -20.53
CA SER A 252 13.93 -7.31 -21.25
C SER A 252 12.68 -7.70 -22.06
N LYS A 253 12.86 -8.44 -23.15
CA LYS A 253 11.76 -9.02 -23.95
C LYS A 253 10.86 -9.98 -23.16
N GLN A 254 11.31 -10.45 -22.00
CA GLN A 254 10.52 -11.32 -21.11
C GLN A 254 9.57 -10.53 -20.21
N VAL A 255 9.74 -9.20 -20.12
CA VAL A 255 8.94 -8.33 -19.27
C VAL A 255 7.76 -7.80 -20.08
N ASN A 256 6.54 -8.15 -19.66
CA ASN A 256 5.30 -7.63 -20.21
C ASN A 256 4.51 -6.97 -19.08
N ILE A 257 4.21 -5.69 -19.22
CA ILE A 257 3.52 -4.88 -18.22
C ILE A 257 2.34 -4.18 -18.89
N PHE A 258 1.18 -4.21 -18.25
CA PHE A 258 -0.02 -3.48 -18.65
C PHE A 258 -0.66 -2.87 -17.40
N ALA A 259 -1.41 -1.78 -17.60
CA ALA A 259 -2.20 -1.12 -16.59
C ALA A 259 -3.66 -1.10 -17.02
#